data_AF-A0A2P5A9S6-F1
#
_entry.id   AF-A0A2P5A9S6-F1
#
_cell.length_a   1.000
_cell.length_b   1.000
_cell.length_c   1.000
_cell.angle_alpha   90.00
_cell.angle_beta   90.00
_cell.angle_gamma   90.00
#
_symmetry.space_group_name_H-M   'P 1'
#
loop_
_entity.id
_entity.type
_entity.pdbx_description
1 polymer ?
#
loop_
_entity_poly.entity_id
_entity_poly.type
_entity_poly.pdbx_seq_one_letter_code
_entity_poly.pdbx_strand_id
1 'polypeptide(L)'
;MVARTVINELQTLANQLMPHQLQKELFARLGGLLWGNLSSQMTLTVDEYNGLSVNEIYQAADTYLGTRISTLNEQLKVSKAPRDNKISVSINKGEKIIDEFEGIHLVWEFVSVETQKTSYNYETCGQTTETSEKKTFRLGFQKGFKEKV
;
A
#
# COMPACT_ATOMS: atom_id res chain seq x y z
N MET A 1 -13.97 13.82 26.85
CA MET A 1 -12.63 13.58 27.43
C MET A 1 -12.50 12.20 28.11
N VAL A 2 -13.53 11.34 28.06
CA VAL A 2 -13.55 10.04 28.78
C VAL A 2 -13.15 8.87 27.87
N ALA A 3 -13.53 8.91 26.58
CA ALA A 3 -13.25 7.82 25.64
C ALA A 3 -11.75 7.56 25.39
N ARG A 4 -10.90 8.59 25.42
CA ARG A 4 -9.46 8.44 25.21
C ARG A 4 -8.77 7.67 26.35
N THR A 5 -9.22 7.88 27.58
CA THR A 5 -8.66 7.20 28.76
C THR A 5 -9.02 5.72 28.74
N VAL A 6 -10.26 5.39 28.41
CA VAL A 6 -10.72 3.98 28.33
C VAL A 6 -10.02 3.21 27.21
N ILE A 7 -9.71 3.87 26.08
CA ILE A 7 -8.97 3.25 24.96
C ILE A 7 -7.52 2.95 25.36
N ASN A 8 -6.82 3.87 26.04
CA ASN A 8 -5.44 3.65 26.47
C ASN A 8 -5.33 2.52 27.51
N GLU A 9 -6.30 2.40 28.41
CA GLU A 9 -6.38 1.34 29.42
C GLU A 9 -6.72 -0.03 28.81
N LEU A 10 -7.60 -0.07 27.80
CA LEU A 10 -7.85 -1.29 27.02
C LEU A 10 -6.63 -1.69 26.20
N GLN A 11 -5.86 -0.73 25.69
CA GLN A 11 -4.67 -0.98 24.88
C GLN A 11 -3.52 -1.54 25.75
N THR A 12 -3.34 -1.06 26.98
CA THR A 12 -2.37 -1.61 27.93
C THR A 12 -2.75 -3.01 28.38
N LEU A 13 -4.03 -3.27 28.67
CA LEU A 13 -4.52 -4.61 29.01
C LEU A 13 -4.45 -5.59 27.83
N ALA A 14 -4.79 -5.14 26.61
CA ALA A 14 -4.66 -5.95 25.40
C ALA A 14 -3.20 -6.31 25.11
N ASN A 15 -2.25 -5.39 25.35
CA ASN A 15 -0.82 -5.66 25.18
C ASN A 15 -0.25 -6.65 26.21
N GLN A 16 -0.87 -6.78 27.39
CA GLN A 16 -0.48 -7.79 28.40
C GLN A 16 -1.15 -9.15 28.17
N LEU A 17 -2.32 -9.20 27.51
CA LEU A 17 -3.13 -10.42 27.43
C LEU A 17 -3.16 -11.05 26.02
N MET A 18 -2.88 -10.30 24.96
CA MET A 18 -2.94 -10.78 23.57
C MET A 18 -1.54 -11.04 23.01
N PRO A 19 -1.21 -12.29 22.62
CA PRO A 19 -0.01 -12.60 21.85
C PRO A 19 0.09 -11.73 20.58
N HIS A 20 1.27 -11.19 20.28
CA HIS A 20 1.55 -10.41 19.06
C HIS A 20 1.10 -11.10 17.75
N GLN A 21 1.02 -12.43 17.75
CA GLN A 21 0.53 -13.20 16.61
C GLN A 21 -0.97 -12.97 16.34
N LEU A 22 -1.78 -12.84 17.40
CA LEU A 22 -3.21 -12.56 17.26
C LEU A 22 -3.47 -11.11 16.89
N GLN A 23 -2.62 -10.20 17.34
CA GLN A 23 -2.67 -8.80 16.89
C GLN A 23 -2.53 -8.71 15.38
N LYS A 24 -1.54 -9.38 14.76
CA LYS A 24 -1.36 -9.34 13.29
C LYS A 24 -2.58 -9.84 12.52
N GLU A 25 -3.17 -10.96 12.95
CA GLU A 25 -4.36 -11.53 12.30
C GLU A 25 -5.62 -10.67 12.52
N LEU A 26 -5.82 -10.15 13.73
CA LEU A 26 -6.92 -9.25 14.03
C LEU A 26 -6.76 -7.92 13.28
N PHE A 27 -5.56 -7.35 13.23
CA PHE A 27 -5.29 -6.13 12.47
C PHE A 27 -5.39 -6.35 10.99
N ALA A 28 -5.02 -7.51 10.46
CA ALA A 28 -5.21 -7.79 9.06
C ALA A 28 -6.70 -7.82 8.67
N ARG A 29 -7.51 -8.48 9.51
CA ARG A 29 -8.95 -8.61 9.31
C ARG A 29 -9.73 -7.33 9.63
N LEU A 30 -9.30 -6.58 10.65
CA LEU A 30 -9.97 -5.37 11.12
C LEU A 30 -9.38 -4.09 10.51
N GLY A 31 -8.15 -4.11 10.02
CA GLY A 31 -7.48 -2.94 9.44
C GLY A 31 -8.28 -2.37 8.28
N GLY A 32 -8.79 -3.24 7.39
CA GLY A 32 -9.72 -2.85 6.33
C GLY A 32 -10.99 -2.14 6.84
N LEU A 33 -11.50 -2.53 8.02
CA LEU A 33 -12.67 -1.93 8.67
C LEU A 33 -12.35 -0.63 9.44
N LEU A 34 -11.18 -0.59 10.08
CA LEU A 34 -10.73 0.52 10.92
C LEU A 34 -10.26 1.71 10.08
N TRP A 35 -9.73 1.46 8.86
CA TRP A 35 -9.37 2.55 7.96
C TRP A 35 -10.55 3.31 7.37
N GLY A 36 -11.73 2.68 7.24
CA GLY A 36 -12.92 3.37 6.75
C GLY A 36 -13.48 4.44 7.71
N ASN A 37 -13.12 4.40 9.00
CA ASN A 37 -13.84 5.13 10.05
C ASN A 37 -13.00 6.14 10.86
N LEU A 38 -11.72 6.34 10.55
CA LEU A 38 -10.88 7.29 11.28
C LEU A 38 -10.92 8.68 10.66
N SER A 39 -11.65 9.59 11.31
CA SER A 39 -11.77 11.04 10.99
C SER A 39 -10.43 11.82 10.90
N SER A 40 -9.27 11.18 11.13
CA SER A 40 -7.95 11.80 11.11
C SER A 40 -6.92 10.96 10.35
N GLN A 41 -7.31 10.38 9.20
CA GLN A 41 -6.39 9.65 8.34
C GLN A 41 -5.57 10.62 7.45
N MET A 42 -4.31 10.30 7.21
CA MET A 42 -3.46 10.92 6.19
C MET A 42 -3.05 9.87 5.18
N THR A 43 -2.99 10.23 3.90
CA THR A 43 -2.49 9.34 2.84
C THR A 43 -1.35 10.01 2.11
N LEU A 44 -0.20 9.34 2.08
CA LEU A 44 0.90 9.69 1.20
C LEU A 44 0.78 8.90 -0.09
N THR A 45 1.12 9.54 -1.21
CA THR A 45 1.01 8.96 -2.54
C THR A 45 2.40 8.96 -3.15
N VAL A 46 2.89 7.78 -3.53
CA VAL A 46 4.20 7.58 -4.13
C VAL A 46 3.98 7.12 -5.57
N ASP A 47 4.12 8.06 -6.51
CA ASP A 47 3.99 7.80 -7.93
C ASP A 47 5.25 7.11 -8.49
N GLU A 48 5.07 6.18 -9.45
CA GLU A 48 6.16 5.43 -10.11
C GLU A 48 7.19 6.35 -10.78
N TYR A 49 6.73 7.47 -11.34
CA TYR A 49 7.57 8.44 -12.02
C TYR A 49 7.48 9.81 -11.34
N ASN A 50 8.62 10.47 -11.19
CA ASN A 50 8.71 11.89 -10.85
C ASN A 50 9.15 12.65 -12.11
N GLY A 51 8.19 13.09 -12.91
CA GLY A 51 8.44 13.63 -14.24
C GLY A 51 8.86 12.53 -15.22
N LEU A 52 10.10 12.58 -15.71
CA LEU A 52 10.63 11.62 -16.68
C LEU A 52 11.50 10.52 -16.05
N SER A 53 11.86 10.65 -14.77
CA SER A 53 12.66 9.66 -14.06
C SER A 53 11.78 8.78 -13.18
N VAL A 54 12.20 7.52 -13.00
CA VAL A 54 11.59 6.64 -12.00
C VAL A 54 11.83 7.23 -10.61
N ASN A 55 10.80 7.22 -9.79
CA ASN A 55 10.88 7.71 -8.41
C ASN A 55 11.62 6.69 -7.53
N GLU A 56 12.73 7.09 -6.93
CA GLU A 56 13.53 6.21 -6.05
C GLU A 56 12.73 5.75 -4.83
N ILE A 57 11.83 6.59 -4.30
CA ILE A 57 10.94 6.23 -3.19
C ILE A 57 9.95 5.13 -3.61
N TYR A 58 9.51 5.16 -4.87
CA TYR A 58 8.67 4.10 -5.41
C TYR A 58 9.41 2.76 -5.47
N GLN A 59 10.65 2.76 -5.95
CA GLN A 59 11.48 1.55 -6.02
C GLN A 59 11.81 0.99 -4.62
N ALA A 60 12.11 1.87 -3.67
CA ALA A 60 12.34 1.50 -2.29
C ALA A 60 11.07 0.91 -1.65
N ALA A 61 9.90 1.53 -1.90
CA ALA A 61 8.62 1.02 -1.42
C ALA A 61 8.29 -0.35 -2.03
N ASP A 62 8.45 -0.55 -3.34
CA ASP A 62 8.20 -1.85 -3.99
C ASP A 62 9.06 -2.96 -3.38
N THR A 63 10.36 -2.67 -3.17
CA THR A 63 11.30 -3.60 -2.53
C THR A 63 10.92 -3.88 -1.08
N TYR A 64 10.59 -2.85 -0.31
CA TYR A 64 10.19 -2.96 1.09
C TYR A 64 8.93 -3.81 1.23
N LEU A 65 7.91 -3.52 0.43
CA LEU A 65 6.62 -4.20 0.46
C LEU A 65 6.72 -5.65 0.04
N GLY A 66 7.62 -5.99 -0.89
CA GLY A 66 7.95 -7.38 -1.22
C GLY A 66 8.39 -8.20 0.00
N THR A 67 9.03 -7.58 1.00
CA THR A 67 9.43 -8.24 2.26
C THR A 67 8.31 -8.31 3.31
N ARG A 68 7.21 -7.57 3.10
CA ARG A 68 6.08 -7.45 4.02
C ARG A 68 4.83 -8.21 3.55
N ILE A 69 4.92 -8.92 2.44
CA ILE A 69 3.87 -9.81 1.96
C ILE A 69 3.56 -10.85 3.04
N SER A 70 2.28 -11.02 3.32
CA SER A 70 1.77 -11.95 4.33
C SER A 70 0.81 -12.96 3.71
N THR A 71 0.42 -13.97 4.48
CA THR A 71 -0.58 -14.98 4.08
C THR A 71 -1.98 -14.39 3.83
N LEU A 72 -2.19 -13.12 4.16
CA LEU A 72 -3.45 -12.40 3.99
C LEU A 72 -3.57 -11.75 2.61
N ASN A 73 -2.46 -11.65 1.88
CA ASN A 73 -2.47 -11.15 0.51
C ASN A 73 -2.94 -12.28 -0.42
N GLU A 74 -4.13 -12.12 -0.97
CA GLU A 74 -4.78 -13.17 -1.78
C GLU A 74 -4.19 -13.22 -3.19
N GLN A 75 -3.81 -12.06 -3.74
CA GLN A 75 -3.25 -11.97 -5.08
C GLN A 75 -1.86 -11.34 -5.09
N LEU A 76 -0.88 -12.10 -5.55
CA LEU A 76 0.51 -11.65 -5.67
C LEU A 76 0.95 -11.66 -7.13
N LYS A 77 1.77 -10.68 -7.48
CA LYS A 77 2.45 -10.62 -8.76
C LYS A 77 3.85 -11.18 -8.60
N VAL A 78 4.22 -12.10 -9.48
CA VAL A 78 5.54 -12.71 -9.49
C VAL A 78 6.24 -12.33 -10.79
N SER A 79 7.49 -11.87 -10.70
CA SER A 79 8.30 -11.56 -11.86
C SER A 79 9.73 -12.06 -11.67
N LYS A 80 10.41 -12.33 -12.78
CA LYS A 80 11.81 -12.74 -12.79
C LYS A 80 12.48 -12.12 -14.00
N ALA A 81 13.58 -11.40 -13.80
CA ALA A 81 14.36 -10.89 -14.92
C ALA A 81 15.13 -12.04 -15.60
N PRO A 82 15.27 -12.07 -16.94
CA PRO A 82 15.88 -13.19 -17.66
C PRO A 82 17.28 -13.59 -17.19
N ARG A 83 18.05 -12.66 -16.63
CA ARG A 83 19.43 -12.87 -16.16
C ARG A 83 19.55 -12.95 -14.64
N ASP A 84 18.46 -12.81 -13.91
CA ASP A 84 18.48 -12.88 -12.45
C ASP A 84 18.10 -14.29 -12.00
N ASN A 85 18.74 -14.77 -10.94
CA ASN A 85 18.41 -16.06 -10.33
C ASN A 85 17.33 -15.91 -9.25
N LYS A 86 17.02 -14.68 -8.85
CA LYS A 86 16.00 -14.38 -7.85
C LYS A 86 14.65 -14.12 -8.49
N ILE A 87 13.60 -14.59 -7.82
CA ILE A 87 12.21 -14.30 -8.14
C ILE A 87 11.80 -13.10 -7.29
N SER A 88 11.20 -12.09 -7.93
CA SER A 88 10.62 -10.93 -7.27
C SER A 88 9.12 -11.15 -7.08
N VAL A 89 8.64 -10.94 -5.86
CA VAL A 89 7.22 -11.02 -5.52
C VAL A 89 6.76 -9.65 -5.06
N SER A 90 5.69 -9.15 -5.66
CA SER A 90 5.06 -7.87 -5.32
C SER A 90 3.55 -8.04 -5.20
N ILE A 91 2.87 -7.03 -4.65
CA ILE A 91 1.42 -7.05 -4.47
C ILE A 91 0.67 -6.73 -5.77
N ASN A 92 -0.49 -7.35 -5.97
CA ASN A 92 -1.32 -7.09 -7.13
C ASN A 92 -2.12 -5.77 -6.99
N LYS A 93 -2.68 -5.27 -8.09
CA LYS A 93 -3.52 -4.05 -8.09
C LYS A 93 -4.70 -4.22 -7.12
N GLY A 94 -4.87 -3.26 -6.22
CA GLY A 94 -5.96 -3.23 -5.23
C GLY A 94 -5.65 -3.99 -3.94
N GLU A 95 -4.54 -4.72 -3.88
CA GLU A 95 -4.09 -5.40 -2.67
C GLU A 95 -3.54 -4.42 -1.64
N LYS A 96 -3.70 -4.78 -0.36
CA LYS A 96 -3.25 -4.00 0.78
C LYS A 96 -2.29 -4.78 1.65
N ILE A 97 -1.22 -4.12 2.08
CA ILE A 97 -0.33 -4.61 3.12
C ILE A 97 -0.57 -3.81 4.37
N ILE A 98 -0.66 -4.52 5.50
CA ILE A 98 -0.84 -3.94 6.82
C ILE A 98 0.48 -4.13 7.54
N ASP A 99 1.08 -3.01 7.96
CA ASP A 99 2.40 -2.95 8.57
C ASP A 99 2.38 -2.10 9.84
N GLU A 100 3.42 -2.23 10.64
CA GLU A 100 3.58 -1.51 11.89
C GLU A 100 4.98 -0.90 11.98
N PHE A 101 5.04 0.41 12.19
CA PHE A 101 6.28 1.16 12.38
C PHE A 101 6.24 1.88 13.72
N GLU A 102 7.08 1.46 14.68
CA GLU A 102 7.11 2.04 16.04
C GLU A 102 5.73 2.13 16.72
N GLY A 103 4.86 1.12 16.54
CA GLY A 103 3.49 1.13 17.06
C GLY A 103 2.48 1.94 16.23
N ILE A 104 2.93 2.55 15.13
CA ILE A 104 2.09 3.26 14.16
C ILE A 104 1.64 2.28 13.09
N HIS A 105 0.33 2.16 12.91
CA HIS A 105 -0.26 1.29 11.91
C HIS A 105 -0.22 1.96 10.54
N LEU A 106 0.32 1.25 9.56
CA LEU A 106 0.48 1.68 8.18
C LEU A 106 -0.32 0.75 7.26
N VAL A 107 -1.14 1.31 6.37
CA VAL A 107 -1.61 0.56 5.18
C VAL A 107 -0.76 0.99 4.01
N TRP A 108 -0.31 0.00 3.29
CA TRP A 108 0.11 0.18 1.91
C TRP A 108 -0.95 -0.37 0.98
N GLU A 109 -1.25 0.36 -0.07
CA GLU A 109 -2.15 -0.07 -1.14
C GLU A 109 -1.45 0.16 -2.48
N PHE A 110 -1.44 -0.86 -3.35
CA PHE A 110 -0.95 -0.70 -4.70
C PHE A 110 -2.10 -0.35 -5.65
N VAL A 111 -1.98 0.82 -6.29
CA VAL A 111 -2.96 1.33 -7.24
C VAL A 111 -2.34 1.43 -8.62
N SER A 112 -3.02 0.85 -9.61
CA SER A 112 -2.69 1.01 -11.01
C SER A 112 -3.92 1.50 -11.78
N VAL A 113 -3.78 2.59 -12.52
CA VAL A 113 -4.84 3.17 -13.35
C VAL A 113 -4.40 3.11 -14.80
N GLU A 114 -5.09 2.28 -15.59
CA GLU A 114 -4.91 2.24 -17.03
C GLU A 114 -5.76 3.35 -17.67
N THR A 115 -5.13 4.16 -18.50
CA THR A 115 -5.79 5.20 -19.29
C THR A 115 -5.59 4.87 -20.76
N GLN A 116 -6.69 4.79 -21.51
CA GLN A 116 -6.66 4.55 -22.94
C GLN A 116 -7.00 5.86 -23.66
N LYS A 117 -6.14 6.27 -24.59
CA LYS A 117 -6.39 7.40 -25.48
C LYS A 117 -6.51 6.88 -26.90
N THR A 118 -7.68 7.10 -27.50
CA THR A 118 -7.90 6.82 -28.91
C THR A 118 -7.67 8.09 -29.71
N SER A 119 -6.76 8.04 -30.67
CA SER A 119 -6.50 9.12 -31.62
C SER A 119 -6.72 8.62 -33.04
N TYR A 120 -7.12 9.53 -33.92
CA TYR A 120 -7.26 9.24 -35.34
C TYR A 120 -5.95 9.61 -36.04
N ASN A 121 -5.28 8.62 -36.62
CA ASN A 121 -4.09 8.84 -37.41
C ASN A 121 -4.47 9.17 -38.84
N TYR A 122 -4.27 10.44 -39.23
CA TYR A 122 -4.55 10.94 -40.56
C TYR A 122 -3.56 10.43 -41.63
N GLU A 123 -2.36 10.00 -41.24
CA GLU A 123 -1.35 9.48 -42.17
C GLU A 123 -1.66 8.04 -42.60
N THR A 124 -2.16 7.22 -41.68
CA THR A 124 -2.48 5.81 -41.93
C THR A 124 -3.98 5.57 -42.16
N CYS A 125 -4.79 6.64 -42.07
CA CYS A 125 -6.26 6.60 -42.14
C CYS A 125 -6.86 5.51 -41.23
N GLY A 126 -6.43 5.51 -39.97
CA GLY A 126 -6.77 4.47 -39.01
C GLY A 126 -6.85 4.99 -37.58
N GLN A 127 -7.55 4.26 -36.72
CA GLN A 127 -7.57 4.56 -35.28
C GLN A 127 -6.35 3.94 -34.62
N THR A 128 -5.63 4.74 -33.84
CA THR A 128 -4.55 4.29 -32.97
C THR A 128 -5.00 4.41 -31.53
N THR A 129 -4.81 3.35 -30.75
CA THR A 129 -5.11 3.35 -29.31
C THR A 129 -3.79 3.31 -28.55
N GLU A 130 -3.54 4.35 -27.77
CA GLU A 130 -2.40 4.41 -26.86
C GLU A 130 -2.89 4.08 -25.44
N THR A 131 -2.33 3.02 -24.87
CA THR A 131 -2.62 2.61 -23.49
C THR A 131 -1.47 3.03 -22.59
N SER A 132 -1.74 3.90 -21.62
CA SER A 132 -0.77 4.30 -20.59
C SER A 132 -1.22 3.78 -19.23
N GLU A 133 -0.33 3.15 -18.48
CA GLU A 133 -0.59 2.70 -17.11
C GLU A 133 0.10 3.65 -16.13
N LYS A 134 -0.65 4.22 -15.18
CA LYS A 134 -0.08 4.96 -14.04
C LYS A 134 -0.09 4.07 -12.81
N LYS A 135 1.09 3.76 -12.26
CA LYS A 135 1.24 3.00 -11.03
C LYS A 135 1.65 3.89 -9.87
N THR A 136 1.10 3.57 -8.70
CA THR A 136 1.23 4.38 -7.49
C THR A 136 1.09 3.50 -6.26
N PHE A 137 1.91 3.74 -5.24
CA PHE A 137 1.66 3.22 -3.89
C PHE A 137 1.00 4.29 -3.01
N ARG A 138 0.00 3.88 -2.23
CA ARG A 138 -0.63 4.75 -1.23
C ARG A 138 -0.31 4.24 0.16
N LEU A 139 0.19 5.14 1.00
CA LEU A 139 0.50 4.87 2.40
C LEU A 139 -0.52 5.58 3.29
N GLY A 140 -1.38 4.83 3.97
CA GLY A 140 -2.41 5.33 4.89
C GLY A 140 -1.98 5.28 6.36
N PHE A 141 -1.93 6.48 6.93
CA PHE A 141 -1.60 6.92 8.28
C PHE A 141 -2.68 7.44 9.22
N GLN A 142 -2.46 7.49 10.53
CA GLN A 142 -3.11 8.53 11.34
C GLN A 142 -2.32 9.86 11.27
N LYS A 143 -2.98 10.97 10.94
CA LYS A 143 -2.37 12.29 10.69
C LYS A 143 -1.48 12.80 11.82
N GLY A 144 -1.76 12.43 13.07
CA GLY A 144 -0.95 12.81 14.24
C GLY A 144 0.50 12.32 14.20
N PHE A 145 0.80 11.32 13.36
CA PHE A 145 2.15 10.76 13.22
C PHE A 145 2.91 11.26 12.00
N LYS A 146 2.44 12.32 11.33
CA LYS A 146 3.07 12.87 10.11
C LYS A 146 4.56 13.14 10.21
N GLU A 147 5.05 13.63 11.36
CA GLU A 147 6.48 13.96 11.51
C GLU A 147 7.34 12.74 11.88
N LYS A 148 6.71 11.59 12.16
CA LYS A 148 7.39 10.33 12.50
C LYS A 148 7.46 9.35 11.34
N VAL A 149 6.45 9.38 10.46
CA VAL A 149 6.33 8.51 9.28
C VAL A 149 6.94 9.22 8.08
#